data_AF-A0A0N4W082-F1
#
_entry.id   AF-A0A0N4W082-F1
#
_cell.length_a   1.000
_cell.length_b   1.000
_cell.length_c   1.000
_cell.angle_alpha   90.00
_cell.angle_beta   90.00
_cell.angle_gamma   90.00
#
_symmetry.space_group_name_H-M   'P 1'
#
loop_
_entity.id
_entity.type
_entity.pdbx_description
1 polymer ?
#
loop_
_entity_poly.entity_id
_entity_poly.type
_entity_poly.pdbx_seq_one_letter_code
_entity_poly.pdbx_strand_id
1 'polypeptide(L)'
;MGMYGERIGAFSVVCQDSEEAARVASQLKILIRPLYSNPPIHGARIVMKILNDPALYKQWLVDVKGMADRIISMRKQLRDLLAKEGSKRNWQHITDQIGMFCFTGINPQQVKFSFQIEVT
;
A
#
# COMPACT_ATOMS: atom_id res chain seq x y z
N MET A 1 -3.97 4.03 7.40
CA MET A 1 -5.42 3.88 7.70
C MET A 1 -5.98 2.50 7.42
N GLY A 2 -5.43 1.69 6.49
CA GLY A 2 -5.80 0.26 6.39
C GLY A 2 -7.27 -0.02 6.02
N MET A 3 -7.97 0.96 5.45
CA MET A 3 -9.41 0.90 5.17
C MET A 3 -9.73 0.13 3.87
N TYR A 4 -9.20 -1.09 3.72
CA TYR A 4 -9.40 -1.91 2.51
C TYR A 4 -10.90 -2.21 2.26
N GLY A 5 -11.68 -2.40 3.33
CA GLY A 5 -13.11 -2.68 3.27
C GLY A 5 -13.99 -1.46 2.94
N GLU A 6 -13.52 -0.24 3.21
CA GLU A 6 -14.31 0.99 3.03
C GLU A 6 -14.36 1.49 1.58
N ARG A 7 -13.58 0.88 0.69
CA ARG A 7 -13.50 1.20 -0.74
C ARG A 7 -13.22 2.70 -0.99
N ILE A 8 -12.40 3.29 -0.13
CA ILE A 8 -12.08 4.72 -0.17
C ILE A 8 -10.81 4.99 -0.98
N GLY A 9 -10.90 5.99 -1.85
CA GLY A 9 -9.82 6.49 -2.70
C GLY A 9 -10.23 7.80 -3.34
N ALA A 10 -9.32 8.40 -4.11
CA ALA A 10 -9.58 9.61 -4.88
C ALA A 10 -8.97 9.51 -6.28
N PHE A 11 -9.69 10.03 -7.28
CA PHE A 11 -9.18 10.22 -8.63
C PHE A 11 -9.05 11.73 -8.88
N SER A 12 -7.86 12.18 -9.28
CA SER A 12 -7.55 13.59 -9.49
C SER A 12 -7.01 13.81 -10.89
N VAL A 13 -7.44 14.89 -11.53
CA VAL A 13 -6.92 15.34 -12.84
C VAL A 13 -6.44 16.77 -12.68
N VAL A 14 -5.19 17.02 -13.07
CA VAL A 14 -4.63 18.38 -13.12
C VAL A 14 -5.05 19.00 -14.45
N CYS A 15 -5.73 20.15 -14.39
CA CYS A 15 -6.20 20.89 -15.55
C CYS A 15 -5.44 22.22 -15.66
N GLN A 16 -5.39 22.80 -16.85
CA GLN A 16 -4.72 24.07 -17.13
C GLN A 16 -5.36 25.24 -16.37
N ASP A 17 -6.70 25.26 -16.30
CA ASP A 17 -7.48 26.31 -15.66
C ASP A 17 -8.79 25.79 -15.04
N SER A 18 -9.53 26.68 -14.37
CA SER A 18 -10.80 26.36 -13.72
C SER A 18 -11.91 25.98 -14.69
N GLU A 19 -11.86 26.47 -15.94
CA GLU A 19 -12.87 26.19 -16.94
C GLU A 19 -12.71 24.75 -17.45
N GLU A 20 -11.48 24.35 -17.75
CA GLU A 20 -11.15 22.98 -18.10
C GLU A 20 -11.46 22.01 -16.94
N ALA A 21 -11.13 22.38 -15.70
CA ALA A 21 -11.47 21.57 -14.53
C ALA A 21 -12.97 21.31 -14.41
N ALA A 22 -13.82 22.33 -14.69
CA ALA A 22 -15.27 22.16 -14.70
C ALA A 22 -15.74 21.21 -15.81
N ARG A 23 -15.18 21.34 -17.03
CA ARG A 23 -15.47 20.43 -18.15
C ARG A 23 -15.08 18.99 -17.82
N VAL A 24 -13.87 18.76 -17.32
CA VAL A 24 -13.39 17.42 -16.91
C VAL A 24 -14.25 16.85 -15.79
N ALA A 25 -14.56 17.63 -14.76
CA ALA A 25 -15.42 17.20 -13.65
C ALA A 25 -16.82 16.78 -14.13
N SER A 26 -17.39 17.46 -15.13
CA SER A 26 -18.67 17.07 -15.72
C SER A 26 -18.62 15.68 -16.37
N GLN A 27 -17.55 15.38 -17.10
CA GLN A 27 -17.37 14.09 -17.78
C GLN A 27 -17.14 12.96 -16.77
N LEU A 28 -16.36 13.22 -15.72
CA LEU A 28 -16.18 12.26 -14.63
C LEU A 28 -17.51 11.91 -13.94
N LYS A 29 -18.39 12.90 -13.69
CA LYS A 29 -19.72 12.64 -13.12
C LYS A 29 -20.58 11.74 -14.03
N ILE A 30 -20.53 11.97 -15.35
CA ILE A 30 -21.23 11.12 -16.33
C ILE A 30 -20.71 9.68 -16.28
N LEU A 31 -19.40 9.47 -16.14
CA LEU A 31 -18.79 8.15 -16.03
C LEU A 31 -19.10 7.45 -14.70
N ILE A 32 -19.08 8.19 -13.59
CA ILE A 32 -19.33 7.65 -12.25
C ILE A 32 -20.76 7.11 -12.11
N ARG A 33 -21.73 7.82 -12.71
CA ARG A 33 -23.16 7.51 -12.57
C ARG A 33 -23.53 6.07 -12.97
N PRO A 34 -23.14 5.54 -14.14
CA PRO A 34 -23.39 4.14 -14.50
C PRO A 34 -22.46 3.13 -13.81
N LEU A 35 -21.27 3.56 -13.33
CA LEU A 35 -20.33 2.64 -12.67
C LEU A 35 -20.79 2.23 -11.27
N TYR A 36 -21.18 3.20 -10.45
CA TYR A 36 -21.59 2.94 -9.07
C TYR A 36 -22.55 3.99 -8.50
N SER A 37 -23.20 4.79 -9.36
CA SER A 37 -24.16 5.84 -9.00
C SER A 37 -23.56 7.00 -8.21
N ASN A 38 -23.18 6.78 -6.96
CA ASN A 38 -22.52 7.73 -6.06
C ASN A 38 -21.56 6.98 -5.11
N PRO A 39 -20.43 7.57 -4.72
CA PRO A 39 -19.45 6.91 -3.86
C PRO A 39 -19.95 6.73 -2.41
N PRO A 40 -19.47 5.70 -1.68
CA PRO A 40 -19.78 5.51 -0.27
C PRO A 40 -19.17 6.62 0.60
N ILE A 41 -19.95 7.12 1.57
CA ILE A 41 -19.56 8.30 2.37
C ILE A 41 -18.77 7.98 3.64
N HIS A 42 -18.89 6.75 4.18
CA HIS A 42 -18.37 6.42 5.50
C HIS A 42 -16.84 6.54 5.59
N GLY A 43 -16.11 5.80 4.76
CA GLY A 43 -14.65 5.90 4.67
C GLY A 43 -14.15 7.32 4.40
N ALA A 44 -14.84 8.09 3.55
CA ALA A 44 -14.47 9.48 3.26
C ALA A 44 -14.55 10.37 4.51
N ARG A 45 -15.59 10.19 5.34
CA ARG A 45 -15.74 10.93 6.61
C ARG A 45 -14.66 10.55 7.64
N ILE A 46 -14.28 9.28 7.72
CA ILE A 46 -13.18 8.84 8.59
C ILE A 46 -11.86 9.48 8.16
N VAL A 47 -11.52 9.41 6.87
CA VAL A 47 -10.33 10.06 6.32
C VAL A 47 -10.34 11.55 6.64
N MET A 48 -11.46 12.23 6.36
CA MET A 48 -11.61 13.65 6.61
C MET A 48 -11.40 14.00 8.09
N LYS A 49 -11.98 13.21 9.02
CA LYS A 49 -11.81 13.43 10.46
C LYS A 49 -10.36 13.26 10.89
N ILE A 50 -9.66 12.24 10.38
CA ILE A 50 -8.26 12.00 10.76
C ILE A 50 -7.33 13.06 10.14
N LEU A 51 -7.54 13.45 8.89
CA LEU A 51 -6.66 14.41 8.20
C LEU A 51 -6.86 15.87 8.63
N ASN A 52 -8.07 16.26 9.04
CA ASN A 52 -8.37 17.64 9.46
C ASN A 52 -8.19 17.89 10.96
N ASP A 53 -7.96 16.86 11.76
CA ASP A 53 -7.71 16.97 13.19
C ASP A 53 -6.20 16.83 13.46
N PRO A 54 -5.49 17.89 13.92
CA PRO A 54 -4.04 17.87 14.05
C PRO A 54 -3.51 16.75 14.97
N ALA A 55 -4.26 16.39 16.01
CA ALA A 55 -3.87 15.33 16.93
C ALA A 55 -4.00 13.96 16.26
N LEU A 56 -5.11 13.70 15.57
CA LEU A 56 -5.32 12.44 14.84
C LEU A 56 -4.36 12.30 13.65
N TYR A 57 -4.10 13.39 12.92
CA TYR A 57 -3.15 13.40 11.81
C TYR A 57 -1.74 13.05 12.29
N LYS A 58 -1.29 13.67 13.39
CA LYS A 58 0.00 13.38 14.00
C LYS A 58 0.10 11.91 14.43
N GLN A 59 -0.94 11.37 15.07
CA GLN A 59 -0.98 9.96 15.44
C GLN A 59 -0.90 9.06 14.21
N TRP A 60 -1.68 9.36 13.17
CA TRP A 60 -1.70 8.58 11.93
C TRP A 60 -0.32 8.53 11.25
N LEU A 61 0.43 9.63 11.25
CA LEU A 61 1.80 9.66 10.73
C LEU A 61 2.74 8.74 11.53
N VAL A 62 2.62 8.73 12.86
CA VAL A 62 3.38 7.82 13.73
C VAL A 62 3.04 6.37 13.41
N ASP A 63 1.75 6.04 13.27
CA ASP A 63 1.32 4.67 12.99
C ASP A 63 1.82 4.17 11.62
N VAL A 64 1.74 5.01 10.59
CA VAL A 64 2.23 4.67 9.25
C VAL A 64 3.74 4.46 9.25
N LYS A 65 4.48 5.33 9.96
CA LYS A 65 5.92 5.17 10.12
C LYS A 65 6.26 3.89 10.87
N GLY A 66 5.57 3.58 11.98
CA GLY A 66 5.77 2.35 12.74
C GLY A 66 5.54 1.09 11.90
N MET A 67 4.54 1.08 11.02
CA MET A 67 4.32 -0.02 10.07
C MET A 67 5.46 -0.15 9.06
N ALA A 68 5.97 0.97 8.52
CA ALA A 68 7.09 0.97 7.59
C ALA A 68 8.39 0.49 8.26
N ASP A 69 8.69 1.00 9.46
CA ASP A 69 9.87 0.62 10.25
C ASP A 69 9.86 -0.87 10.58
N ARG A 70 8.68 -1.44 10.91
CA ARG A 70 8.53 -2.89 11.11
C ARG A 70 8.87 -3.69 9.85
N ILE A 71 8.38 -3.27 8.68
CA ILE A 71 8.69 -3.94 7.40
C ILE A 71 10.20 -3.91 7.12
N ILE A 72 10.84 -2.76 7.32
CA ILE A 72 12.28 -2.59 7.14
C ILE A 72 13.06 -3.50 8.09
N SER A 73 12.67 -3.56 9.36
CA SER A 73 13.29 -4.42 10.37
C SER A 73 13.17 -5.90 9.99
N MET A 74 11.99 -6.36 9.57
CA MET A 74 11.77 -7.74 9.14
C MET A 74 12.61 -8.11 7.91
N ARG A 75 12.74 -7.20 6.94
CA ARG A 75 13.59 -7.40 5.74
C ARG A 75 15.07 -7.56 6.12
N LYS A 76 15.56 -6.72 7.04
CA LYS A 76 16.93 -6.83 7.55
C LYS A 76 17.15 -8.15 8.27
N GLN A 77 16.24 -8.53 9.16
CA GLN A 77 16.31 -9.80 9.90
C GLN A 77 16.33 -11.00 8.97
N LEU A 78 15.45 -11.04 7.95
CA LEU A 78 15.41 -12.13 6.98
C LEU A 78 16.74 -12.27 6.23
N ARG A 79 17.30 -11.17 5.73
CA ARG A 79 18.60 -11.17 5.02
C ARG A 79 19.72 -11.67 5.93
N ASP A 80 19.79 -11.16 7.16
CA ASP A 80 20.84 -11.50 8.11
C ASP A 80 20.74 -12.98 8.53
N LEU A 81 19.52 -13.51 8.70
CA LEU A 81 19.28 -14.94 8.98
C LEU A 81 19.66 -15.83 7.79
N LEU A 82 19.32 -15.44 6.55
CA LEU A 82 19.71 -16.21 5.37
C LEU A 82 21.23 -16.34 5.24
N ALA A 83 21.97 -15.27 5.56
CA ALA A 83 23.43 -15.30 5.58
C ALA A 83 23.95 -16.21 6.70
N LYS A 84 23.34 -16.14 7.90
CA LYS A 84 23.70 -16.98 9.05
C LYS A 84 23.47 -18.48 8.78
N GLU A 85 22.39 -18.84 8.10
CA GLU A 85 22.06 -20.22 7.72
C GLU A 85 22.89 -20.73 6.51
N GLY A 86 23.91 -19.99 6.08
CA GLY A 86 24.88 -20.44 5.09
C GLY A 86 24.49 -20.20 3.63
N SER A 87 23.47 -19.37 3.36
CA SER A 87 23.12 -19.02 1.99
C SER A 87 24.23 -18.21 1.31
N LYS A 88 24.73 -18.72 0.17
CA LYS A 88 25.78 -18.06 -0.63
C LYS A 88 25.26 -17.04 -1.64
N ARG A 89 23.93 -16.90 -1.76
CA ARG A 89 23.29 -15.97 -2.70
C ARG A 89 23.36 -14.54 -2.16
N ASN A 90 23.53 -13.57 -3.05
CA ASN A 90 23.34 -12.17 -2.68
C ASN A 90 21.84 -11.87 -2.43
N TRP A 91 21.50 -11.49 -1.20
CA TRP A 91 20.14 -11.17 -0.75
C TRP A 91 19.91 -9.67 -0.52
N GLN A 92 20.82 -8.80 -0.96
CA GLN A 92 20.74 -7.35 -0.77
C GLN A 92 19.44 -6.73 -1.33
N HIS A 93 18.89 -7.32 -2.40
CA HIS A 93 17.62 -6.92 -2.98
C HIS A 93 16.44 -7.01 -2.01
N ILE A 94 16.50 -7.83 -0.94
CA ILE A 94 15.44 -7.90 0.07
C ILE A 94 15.36 -6.58 0.87
N THR A 95 16.52 -5.98 1.16
CA THR A 95 16.62 -4.74 1.95
C THR A 95 16.51 -3.48 1.10
N ASP A 96 16.86 -3.53 -0.19
CA ASP A 96 16.79 -2.37 -1.08
C ASP A 96 15.37 -2.10 -1.61
N GLN A 97 14.51 -3.14 -1.62
CA GLN A 97 13.13 -3.02 -2.07
C GLN A 97 12.26 -2.27 -1.06
N ILE A 98 11.42 -1.37 -1.57
CA ILE A 98 10.51 -0.52 -0.79
C ILE A 98 9.08 -1.06 -0.90
N GLY A 99 8.32 -0.92 0.19
CA GLY A 99 6.91 -1.26 0.26
C GLY A 99 6.66 -2.64 0.85
N MET A 100 5.40 -3.07 0.75
CA MET A 100 4.91 -4.26 1.45
C MET A 100 5.45 -5.57 0.85
N PHE A 101 5.64 -5.62 -0.45
CA PHE A 101 6.00 -6.84 -1.17
C PHE A 101 7.48 -6.87 -1.55
N CYS A 102 8.02 -8.07 -1.65
CA CYS A 102 9.39 -8.31 -2.06
C CYS A 102 9.38 -9.33 -3.20
N PHE A 103 9.97 -8.99 -4.34
CA PHE A 103 10.42 -10.01 -5.28
C PHE A 103 11.59 -10.73 -4.63
N THR A 104 11.32 -11.92 -4.09
CA THR A 104 12.29 -12.76 -3.37
C THR A 104 13.36 -13.31 -4.31
N GLY A 105 13.05 -13.45 -5.60
CA GLY A 105 13.96 -13.98 -6.62
C GLY A 105 14.14 -15.50 -6.56
N ILE A 106 13.32 -16.22 -5.79
CA ILE A 106 13.26 -17.68 -5.83
C ILE A 106 12.43 -18.13 -7.04
N ASN A 107 12.76 -19.29 -7.61
CA ASN A 107 12.06 -19.81 -8.78
C ASN A 107 10.77 -20.57 -8.39
N PRO A 108 9.87 -20.86 -9.33
CA PRO A 108 8.60 -21.55 -9.04
C PRO A 108 8.78 -22.91 -8.36
N GLN A 109 9.86 -23.64 -8.66
CA GLN A 109 10.17 -24.92 -8.02
C GLN A 109 10.51 -24.73 -6.53
N GLN A 110 11.31 -23.71 -6.20
CA GLN A 110 11.64 -23.34 -4.83
C GLN A 110 10.40 -22.87 -4.07
N VAL A 111 9.55 -22.05 -4.69
CA VAL A 111 8.26 -21.64 -4.11
C VAL A 111 7.41 -22.88 -3.77
N LYS A 112 7.26 -23.81 -4.72
CA LYS A 112 6.50 -25.04 -4.53
C LYS A 112 7.07 -25.90 -3.40
N PHE A 113 8.39 -26.02 -3.33
CA PHE A 113 9.07 -26.78 -2.28
C PHE A 113 8.86 -26.15 -0.89
N SER A 114 8.90 -24.82 -0.77
CA SER A 114 8.63 -24.13 0.49
C SER A 114 7.25 -24.47 1.08
N PHE A 115 6.23 -24.66 0.23
CA PHE A 115 4.90 -25.07 0.68
C PHE A 115 4.82 -26.55 1.10
N GLN A 116 5.77 -27.40 0.69
CA GLN A 116 5.77 -28.81 1.10
C GLN A 116 6.33 -29.01 2.52
N ILE A 117 7.22 -28.12 2.97
CA ILE A 117 7.83 -28.18 4.31
C ILE A 117 6.80 -27.91 5.42
N GLU A 118 5.74 -27.14 5.16
CA GLU A 118 4.70 -26.82 6.16
C GLU A 118 3.65 -27.94 6.35
N VAL A 119 3.65 -28.99 5.53
CA VAL A 119 2.60 -30.06 5.53
C VAL A 119 3.15 -31.42 5.97
N THR A 120 4.38 -31.47 6.49
CA THR A 120 5.03 -32.66 7.08
C THR A 120 5.56 -32.32 8.46
#